data_AF-A0A7S7M1C5-F1
#
_entry.id   AF-A0A7S7M1C5-F1
#
_cell.length_a   1.000
_cell.length_b   1.000
_cell.length_c   1.000
_cell.angle_alpha   90.00
_cell.angle_beta   90.00
_cell.angle_gamma   90.00
#
_symmetry.space_group_name_H-M   'P 1'
#
loop_
_entity.id
_entity.type
_entity.pdbx_description
1 polymer ?
#
loop_
_entity_poly.entity_id
_entity_poly.type
_entity_poly.pdbx_seq_one_letter_code
_entity_poly.pdbx_strand_id
1 'polypeptide(L)' 'MIKFLLLTSTLFLFSACVNKHGISAKYYSDCNEYYDLQGYYHKKCGDDDIVTYKQLEDGAKKAIDFVSGEDEKPKGNVW' A
#
# COMPACT_ATOMS: atom_id res chain seq x y z
N MET A 1 1.13 2.42 43.33
CA MET A 1 1.26 3.35 42.19
C MET A 1 2.17 2.80 41.09
N ILE A 2 3.34 2.24 41.41
CA ILE A 2 4.31 1.74 40.42
C ILE A 2 3.77 0.65 39.47
N LYS A 3 2.83 -0.18 39.95
CA LYS A 3 2.14 -1.20 39.14
C LYS A 3 1.36 -0.62 37.96
N PHE A 4 0.68 0.51 38.16
CA PHE A 4 -0.07 1.18 37.09
C PHE A 4 0.87 1.84 36.08
N LEU A 5 1.97 2.42 36.57
CA LEU A 5 3.02 3.04 35.74
C LEU A 5 3.69 2.04 34.79
N LEU A 6 4.02 0.85 35.30
CA LEU A 6 4.54 -0.25 34.51
C LEU A 6 3.53 -0.70 33.44
N LEU A 7 2.27 -0.90 33.83
CA LEU A 7 1.20 -1.34 32.92
C LEU A 7 0.96 -0.35 31.76
N THR A 8 0.96 0.95 32.06
CA THR A 8 0.80 2.00 31.03
C THR A 8 2.01 2.07 30.11
N SER A 9 3.23 1.90 30.65
CA SER A 9 4.45 1.94 29.85
C SER A 9 4.51 0.80 28.83
N THR A 10 4.09 -0.41 29.21
CA THR A 10 4.06 -1.55 28.29
C THR A 10 3.05 -1.32 27.15
N LEU A 11 1.91 -0.69 27.44
CA LEU A 11 0.88 -0.40 26.45
C LEU A 11 1.37 0.58 25.37
N PHE A 12 2.14 1.62 25.75
CA PHE A 12 2.70 2.59 24.80
C PHE A 12 3.89 2.06 24.00
N LEU A 13 4.66 1.11 24.53
CA LEU A 13 5.78 0.51 23.80
C LEU A 13 5.33 -0.41 22.66
N PHE A 14 4.17 -1.03 22.78
CA PHE A 14 3.59 -1.93 21.77
C PHE A 14 2.48 -1.30 20.93
N SER A 15 2.11 -0.03 21.16
CA SER A 15 1.07 0.65 20.38
C SER A 15 1.54 1.17 19.02
N ALA A 16 2.85 1.17 18.76
CA ALA A 16 3.40 1.65 17.49
C ALA A 16 3.70 0.46 16.55
N CYS A 17 2.99 0.39 15.42
CA CYS A 17 3.40 -0.46 14.31
C CYS A 17 4.60 0.16 13.58
N VAL A 18 5.65 -0.62 13.37
CA VAL A 18 6.84 -0.19 12.65
C VAL A 18 6.63 -0.45 11.16
N ASN A 19 6.69 0.60 10.34
CA ASN A 19 6.73 0.49 8.88
C ASN A 19 8.17 0.73 8.39
N LYS A 20 8.48 0.49 7.11
CA LYS A 20 9.79 0.79 6.50
C LYS A 20 10.18 2.28 6.60
N HIS A 21 9.17 3.14 6.76
CA HIS A 21 9.29 4.58 7.04
C HIS A 21 9.51 4.94 8.53
N GLY A 22 9.60 3.95 9.43
CA GLY A 22 9.76 4.15 10.87
C GLY A 22 8.45 4.05 11.67
N ILE A 23 8.35 4.80 12.78
CA ILE A 23 7.12 4.91 13.59
C ILE A 23 6.19 5.90 12.88
N SER A 24 5.27 5.36 12.08
CA SER A 24 4.28 6.14 11.36
C SER A 24 2.88 5.57 11.61
N ALA A 25 1.91 6.44 11.84
CA ALA A 25 0.49 6.05 11.85
C ALA A 25 -0.04 5.78 10.43
N LYS A 26 0.75 6.03 9.39
CA LYS A 26 0.39 5.73 7.99
C LYS A 26 0.85 4.32 7.63
N TYR A 27 -0.14 3.49 7.32
CA TYR A 27 0.06 2.11 6.88
C TYR A 27 0.55 2.01 5.42
N TYR A 28 0.20 3.01 4.59
CA TYR A 28 0.59 3.10 3.19
C TYR A 28 1.27 4.44 2.91
N SER A 29 2.21 4.42 1.98
CA SER A 29 2.92 5.59 1.49
C SER A 29 1.96 6.50 0.73
N ASP A 30 2.11 7.81 0.91
CA ASP A 30 1.31 8.78 0.16
C ASP A 30 1.58 8.62 -1.35
N CYS A 31 0.52 8.48 -2.14
CA CYS A 31 0.62 8.42 -3.59
C CYS A 31 0.59 9.84 -4.18
N ASN A 32 1.55 10.14 -5.05
CA ASN A 32 1.54 11.37 -5.83
C ASN A 32 0.73 11.14 -7.10
N GLU A 33 -0.34 11.91 -7.25
CA GLU A 33 -1.22 11.90 -8.41
C GLU A 33 -0.96 13.15 -9.25
N TYR A 34 -0.67 12.99 -10.53
CA TYR A 34 -0.40 14.10 -11.43
C TYR A 34 -0.83 13.78 -12.86
N TYR A 35 -1.08 14.82 -13.65
CA TYR A 35 -1.28 14.72 -15.08
C TYR A 35 0.02 15.07 -15.79
N ASP A 36 0.41 14.30 -16.80
CA ASP A 36 1.56 14.65 -17.64
C ASP A 36 1.21 15.79 -18.62
N LEU A 37 2.23 16.24 -19.38
CA LEU A 37 2.06 17.31 -20.38
C LEU A 37 1.09 16.93 -21.51
N GLN A 38 0.78 15.65 -21.68
CA GLN A 38 -0.18 15.15 -22.67
C GLN A 38 -1.58 14.96 -22.05
N GLY A 39 -1.75 15.24 -20.76
CA GLY A 39 -3.02 15.10 -20.05
C GLY A 39 -3.32 13.69 -19.54
N TYR A 40 -2.36 12.76 -19.58
CA TYR A 40 -2.55 11.43 -19.02
C TYR A 40 -2.39 11.42 -17.51
N TYR A 41 -3.29 10.72 -16.83
CA TYR A 41 -3.27 10.54 -15.38
C TYR A 41 -2.19 9.53 -14.97
N HIS A 42 -1.32 9.93 -14.04
CA HIS A 42 -0.30 9.10 -13.44
C HIS A 42 -0.46 9.07 -11.92
N LYS A 43 -0.45 7.87 -11.34
CA LYS A 43 -0.42 7.65 -9.90
C LYS A 43 0.88 6.96 -9.51
N LYS A 44 1.80 7.70 -8.89
CA LYS A 44 3.05 7.17 -8.37
C LYS A 44 2.96 7.01 -6.86
N CYS A 45 2.82 5.78 -6.41
CA CYS A 45 2.92 5.43 -5.00
C CYS A 45 4.37 5.07 -4.64
N GLY A 46 4.75 5.28 -3.37
CA GLY A 46 6.03 4.79 -2.85
C GLY A 46 6.14 3.27 -2.97
N ASP A 47 7.35 2.77 -3.25
CA ASP A 47 7.67 1.34 -3.33
C ASP A 47 8.16 0.78 -1.97
N ASP A 48 8.07 1.60 -0.93
CA ASP A 48 8.64 1.44 0.39
C ASP A 48 7.65 0.89 1.42
N ASP A 49 6.42 0.60 1.03
CA ASP A 49 5.44 -0.07 1.90
C ASP A 49 5.79 -1.55 2.13
N ILE A 50 5.37 -2.10 3.29
CA ILE A 50 5.49 -3.54 3.61
C ILE A 50 4.78 -4.39 2.54
N VAL A 51 3.64 -3.88 2.05
CA VAL A 51 2.90 -4.42 0.91
C VAL A 51 2.65 -3.25 -0.04
N THR A 52 3.27 -3.29 -1.21
CA THR A 52 3.12 -2.23 -2.21
C THR A 52 1.85 -2.43 -3.04
N TYR A 53 1.27 -1.34 -3.53
CA TYR A 53 0.12 -1.39 -4.44
C TYR A 53 0.39 -2.24 -5.69
N LYS A 54 1.63 -2.23 -6.21
CA LYS A 54 2.05 -3.12 -7.31
C LYS A 54 1.92 -4.60 -6.94
N GLN A 55 2.38 -4.99 -5.75
CA GLN A 55 2.27 -6.38 -5.29
C GLN A 55 0.81 -6.83 -5.16
N LEU A 56 -0.07 -5.95 -4.70
CA LEU A 56 -1.51 -6.23 -4.67
C LEU A 56 -2.11 -6.33 -6.06
N GLU A 57 -1.74 -5.42 -6.97
CA GLU A 57 -2.20 -5.45 -8.37
C GLU A 57 -1.75 -6.72 -9.08
N ASP A 58 -0.49 -7.11 -8.93
CA ASP A 58 0.07 -8.33 -9.52
C ASP A 58 -0.57 -9.59 -8.91
N GLY A 59 -0.79 -9.59 -7.59
CA GLY A 59 -1.50 -10.67 -6.91
C GLY A 59 -2.95 -10.81 -7.40
N ALA A 60 -3.64 -9.68 -7.58
CA ALA A 60 -5.00 -9.64 -8.10
C ALA A 60 -5.06 -10.09 -9.57
N LYS A 61 -4.14 -9.63 -10.43
CA LYS A 61 -4.01 -10.10 -11.82
C LYS A 61 -3.81 -11.61 -11.85
N LYS A 62 -2.87 -12.13 -11.06
CA LYS A 62 -2.59 -13.57 -11.00
C LYS A 62 -3.79 -14.40 -10.53
N ALA A 63 -4.56 -13.89 -9.56
CA ALA A 63 -5.78 -14.54 -9.10
C ALA A 63 -6.87 -14.53 -10.19
N ILE A 64 -7.03 -13.41 -10.89
CA ILE A 64 -7.98 -13.29 -12.01
C ILE A 64 -7.57 -14.22 -13.15
N ASP A 65 -6.28 -14.27 -13.51
CA ASP A 65 -5.76 -15.10 -14.59
C ASP A 65 -5.90 -16.60 -14.25
N PHE A 66 -5.75 -16.97 -12.97
CA PHE A 66 -5.99 -18.34 -12.48
C PHE A 66 -7.46 -18.76 -12.56
N VAL A 67 -8.40 -17.84 -12.30
CA VAL A 67 -9.85 -18.12 -12.32
C VAL A 67 -10.42 -18.02 -13.73
N SER A 68 -9.92 -17.10 -14.56
CA SER A 68 -10.47 -16.79 -15.88
C SER A 68 -9.86 -17.62 -16.99
N GLY A 69 -8.68 -18.23 -16.78
CA GLY A 69 -7.98 -19.02 -17.78
C GLY A 69 -7.53 -18.18 -18.99
N GLU A 70 -6.36 -17.55 -18.91
CA GLU A 70 -5.61 -16.88 -20.01
C GLU A 70 -6.38 -16.07 -21.08
N ASP A 71 -7.62 -15.62 -20.83
CA ASP A 71 -8.33 -14.79 -21.81
C ASP A 71 -7.78 -13.35 -21.80
N GLU A 72 -7.30 -12.93 -22.98
CA GLU A 72 -6.64 -11.65 -23.23
C GLU A 72 -7.45 -10.46 -22.67
N LYS A 73 -6.81 -9.67 -21.79
CA LYS A 73 -7.44 -8.47 -21.23
C LYS A 73 -7.74 -7.45 -22.34
N PRO A 74 -8.94 -6.87 -22.40
CA PRO A 74 -9.26 -5.84 -23.38
C PRO A 74 -8.32 -4.65 -23.16
N LYS A 75 -7.62 -4.22 -24.23
CA LYS A 75 -6.80 -3.00 -24.22
C LYS A 75 -7.68 -1.83 -23.80
N GLY A 76 -7.33 -1.22 -22.67
CA GLY A 76 -7.99 -0.05 -22.14
C GLY A 76 -8.10 1.05 -23.21
N ASN A 77 -9.28 1.65 -23.27
CA ASN A 77 -9.71 2.53 -24.33
C ASN A 77 -8.71 3.69 -24.55
N VAL A 78 -8.13 3.74 -25.74
CA VAL A 78 -7.44 4.90 -26.27
C VAL A 78 -8.51 5.88 -26.75
N TRP A 79 -8.64 7.01 -26.07
CA TRP A 79 -9.22 8.23 -26.63
C TRP A 79 -8.11 9.27 -26.74
#